data_AF-A0A7V8XHX4-F1
#
_entry.id   AF-A0A7V8XHX4-F1
#
_cell.length_a   1.000
_cell.length_b   1.000
_cell.length_c   1.000
_cell.angle_alpha   90.00
_cell.angle_beta   90.00
_cell.angle_gamma   90.00
#
_symmetry.space_group_name_H-M   'P 1'
#
loop_
_entity.id
_entity.type
_entity.pdbx_description
1 polymer ?
#
loop_
_entity_poly.entity_id
_entity_poly.type
_entity_poly.pdbx_seq_one_letter_code
_entity_poly.pdbx_strand_id
1 'polypeptide(L)'
;MPLPLTPRQVLAFGRDSRHARLRRPPILVSGVLADALAREFRQGGDPSLVVTAGNPAEASAVVRIVAGDASAEDERVMREATRALVPLVAVQTGDPDVRLPYVLATEVVDAQPGRGFPVQELARALARALRRDGPALASSLPVLRDAVEA
;
A
#
# COMPACT_ATOMS: atom_id res chain seq x y z
N MET A 1 20.79 -29.54 19.63
CA MET A 1 21.25 -29.36 18.24
C MET A 1 21.00 -27.92 17.83
N PRO A 2 22.05 -27.10 17.55
CA PRO A 2 21.86 -25.74 17.06
C PRO A 2 22.06 -25.67 15.54
N LEU A 3 21.15 -25.00 14.83
CA LEU A 3 21.24 -24.75 13.39
C LEU A 3 22.27 -23.64 13.09
N PRO A 4 23.11 -23.77 12.04
CA PRO A 4 24.08 -22.76 11.68
C PRO A 4 23.42 -21.66 10.84
N LEU A 5 23.21 -20.49 11.43
CA LEU A 5 22.87 -19.28 10.69
C LEU A 5 24.12 -18.79 9.95
N THR A 6 24.01 -18.60 8.64
CA THR A 6 25.13 -18.16 7.81
C THR A 6 25.30 -16.64 7.87
N PRO A 7 26.53 -16.09 7.75
CA PRO A 7 26.81 -14.65 7.89
C PRO A 7 26.04 -13.75 6.92
N ARG A 8 25.60 -14.29 5.77
CA ARG A 8 24.83 -13.56 4.76
C ARG A 8 23.37 -13.29 5.17
N GLN A 9 22.81 -14.05 6.12
CA GLN A 9 21.46 -13.79 6.63
C GLN A 9 21.41 -12.66 7.67
N VAL A 10 22.55 -12.35 8.31
CA VAL A 10 22.66 -11.19 9.22
C VAL A 10 22.73 -9.86 8.43
N LEU A 11 23.23 -9.89 7.20
CA LEU A 11 23.32 -8.70 6.33
C LEU A 11 21.99 -8.26 5.70
N ALA A 12 20.95 -9.10 5.74
CA ALA A 12 19.60 -8.73 5.28
C ALA A 12 18.82 -7.92 6.32
N PHE A 13 19.31 -7.83 7.56
CA PHE A 13 18.60 -7.18 8.67
C PHE A 13 19.22 -5.83 9.09
N GLY A 14 20.41 -5.48 8.58
CA GLY A 14 21.22 -4.36 9.11
C GLY A 14 21.38 -3.15 8.20
N ARG A 15 20.65 -3.05 7.07
CA ARG A 15 20.83 -1.95 6.10
C ARG A 15 19.64 -0.97 6.02
N ASP A 16 18.73 -1.04 6.99
CA ASP A 16 17.48 -0.28 7.00
C ASP A 16 17.50 0.90 7.99
N SER A 17 18.65 1.58 8.14
CA SER A 17 18.80 2.64 9.15
C SER A 17 19.53 3.89 8.67
N ARG A 18 19.47 4.18 7.37
CA ARG A 18 19.89 5.50 6.87
C ARG A 18 18.87 6.03 5.89
N HIS A 19 17.88 6.76 6.42
CA HIS A 19 17.47 8.11 5.97
C HIS A 19 16.33 8.64 6.86
N ALA A 20 16.71 9.12 8.05
CA ALA A 20 15.84 9.97 8.88
C ALA A 20 15.76 11.39 8.30
N ARG A 21 15.21 11.58 7.09
CA ARG A 21 14.96 12.91 6.53
C ARG A 21 13.50 13.03 6.11
N LEU A 22 12.72 13.57 7.05
CA LEU A 22 11.27 13.82 7.05
C LEU A 22 10.45 12.54 7.34
N ARG A 23 9.98 12.36 8.59
CA ARG A 23 9.03 11.28 8.95
C ARG A 23 7.69 11.55 8.26
N ARG A 24 7.60 11.22 6.98
CA ARG A 24 6.35 11.20 6.25
C ARG A 24 5.58 9.96 6.70
N PRO A 25 4.27 10.07 6.97
CA PRO A 25 3.50 8.89 7.31
C PRO A 25 3.50 7.91 6.14
N PRO A 26 3.65 6.60 6.38
CA PRO A 26 3.77 5.62 5.31
C PRO A 26 2.41 5.37 4.62
N ILE A 27 2.46 4.69 3.47
CA ILE A 27 1.30 4.06 2.85
C ILE A 27 1.11 2.70 3.52
N LEU A 28 -0.06 2.47 4.12
CA LEU A 28 -0.41 1.20 4.72
C LEU A 28 -1.06 0.29 3.66
N VAL A 29 -0.46 -0.86 3.40
CA VAL A 29 -1.01 -1.89 2.50
C VAL A 29 -1.49 -3.06 3.35
N SER A 30 -2.77 -3.40 3.30
CA SER A 30 -3.33 -4.48 4.11
C SER A 30 -4.28 -5.36 3.31
N GLY A 31 -4.62 -6.53 3.85
CA GLY A 31 -5.45 -7.53 3.21
C GLY A 31 -4.65 -8.67 2.58
N VAL A 32 -5.32 -9.48 1.78
CA VAL A 32 -4.69 -10.65 1.14
C VAL A 32 -3.56 -10.22 0.23
N LEU A 33 -2.42 -10.91 0.27
CA LEU A 33 -1.24 -10.62 -0.58
C LEU A 33 -0.62 -9.22 -0.38
N ALA A 34 -0.90 -8.53 0.73
CA ALA A 34 -0.35 -7.21 1.06
C ALA A 34 1.19 -7.16 0.97
N ASP A 35 1.89 -8.20 1.43
CA ASP A 35 3.35 -8.25 1.33
C ASP A 35 3.88 -8.37 -0.11
N ALA A 36 3.12 -8.97 -1.02
CA ALA A 36 3.50 -9.05 -2.42
C ALA A 36 3.35 -7.67 -3.07
N LEU A 37 2.21 -7.00 -2.88
CA LEU A 37 1.97 -5.66 -3.39
C LEU A 37 2.97 -4.64 -2.81
N ALA A 38 3.23 -4.70 -1.50
CA ALA A 38 4.19 -3.82 -0.87
C ALA A 38 5.62 -4.02 -1.41
N ARG A 39 6.02 -5.24 -1.79
CA ARG A 39 7.31 -5.47 -2.45
C ARG A 39 7.38 -4.77 -3.80
N GLU A 40 6.32 -4.85 -4.60
CA GLU A 40 6.27 -4.19 -5.91
C GLU A 40 6.33 -2.66 -5.78
N PHE A 41 5.55 -2.08 -4.86
CA PHE A 41 5.55 -0.63 -4.62
C PHE A 41 6.88 -0.07 -4.12
N ARG A 42 7.63 -0.86 -3.35
CA ARG A 42 8.95 -0.48 -2.83
C ARG A 42 10.07 -0.60 -3.88
N GLN A 43 9.81 -1.19 -5.06
CA GLN A 43 10.86 -1.37 -6.06
C GLN A 43 11.48 -0.04 -6.48
N GLY A 44 12.79 0.08 -6.25
CA GLY A 44 13.57 1.29 -6.57
C GLY A 44 13.30 2.50 -5.67
N GLY A 45 12.45 2.38 -4.63
CA GLY A 45 12.07 3.45 -3.72
C GLY A 45 12.50 3.23 -2.27
N ASP A 46 12.03 4.12 -1.39
CA ASP A 46 12.24 3.99 0.05
C ASP A 46 11.31 2.91 0.65
N PRO A 47 11.85 1.81 1.20
CA PRO A 47 11.05 0.71 1.72
C PRO A 47 10.23 1.08 2.96
N SER A 48 10.63 2.12 3.69
CA SER A 48 9.97 2.56 4.93
C SER A 48 8.66 3.32 4.69
N LEU A 49 8.43 3.78 3.46
CA LEU A 49 7.24 4.54 3.07
C LEU A 49 6.05 3.67 2.67
N VAL A 50 6.23 2.36 2.64
CA VAL A 50 5.15 1.39 2.40
C VAL A 50 5.23 0.39 3.54
N VAL A 51 4.16 0.17 4.30
CA VAL A 51 4.12 -0.74 5.45
C VAL A 51 2.95 -1.71 5.33
N THR A 52 3.08 -2.92 5.87
CA THR A 52 2.01 -3.94 5.80
C THR A 52 1.26 -4.16 7.11
N ALA A 53 1.72 -3.51 8.17
CA ALA A 53 1.07 -3.50 9.48
C ALA A 53 1.18 -2.10 10.08
N GLY A 54 0.18 -1.70 10.85
CA GLY A 54 0.13 -0.39 11.48
C GLY A 54 -1.30 0.09 11.69
N ASN A 55 -1.44 1.29 12.23
CA ASN A 55 -2.71 1.96 12.41
C ASN A 55 -3.14 2.68 11.11
N PRO A 56 -4.31 2.36 10.53
CA PRO A 56 -4.82 3.07 9.35
C PRO A 56 -4.92 4.58 9.54
N ALA A 57 -5.18 5.05 10.75
CA ALA A 57 -5.33 6.48 11.07
C ALA A 57 -3.99 7.24 11.09
N GLU A 58 -2.86 6.54 11.13
CA GLU A 58 -1.52 7.14 11.15
C GLU A 58 -0.85 7.09 9.77
N ALA A 59 -1.52 6.53 8.76
CA ALA A 59 -1.01 6.42 7.40
C ALA A 59 -1.32 7.68 6.58
N SER A 60 -0.51 7.92 5.54
CA SER A 60 -0.81 8.97 4.54
C SER A 60 -1.88 8.50 3.55
N ALA A 61 -1.95 7.20 3.30
CA ALA A 61 -3.01 6.54 2.55
C ALA A 61 -3.08 5.06 2.95
N VAL A 62 -4.25 4.47 2.77
CA VAL A 62 -4.51 3.04 2.99
C VAL A 62 -4.83 2.38 1.67
N VAL A 63 -4.14 1.28 1.39
CA VAL A 63 -4.48 0.34 0.32
C VAL A 63 -5.04 -0.92 0.96
N ARG A 64 -6.30 -1.25 0.67
CA ARG A 64 -6.93 -2.49 1.16
C ARG A 64 -7.18 -3.45 0.02
N ILE A 65 -6.62 -4.65 0.10
CA ILE A 65 -6.84 -5.71 -0.88
C ILE A 65 -8.00 -6.58 -0.38
N VAL A 66 -9.07 -6.66 -1.18
CA VAL A 66 -10.30 -7.40 -0.85
C VAL A 66 -10.52 -8.49 -1.89
N ALA A 67 -10.68 -9.73 -1.41
CA ALA A 67 -11.00 -10.88 -2.26
C ALA A 67 -12.51 -11.17 -2.21
N GLY A 68 -13.24 -10.69 -3.22
CA GLY A 68 -14.69 -10.82 -3.27
C GLY A 68 -15.39 -9.83 -2.36
N ASP A 69 -16.33 -10.31 -1.54
CA ASP A 69 -17.07 -9.49 -0.58
C ASP A 69 -16.16 -8.97 0.54
N ALA A 70 -16.43 -7.73 0.99
CA ALA A 70 -15.74 -7.15 2.13
C ALA A 70 -16.04 -7.96 3.40
N SER A 71 -15.00 -8.54 3.99
CA SER A 71 -15.09 -9.18 5.29
C SER A 71 -15.29 -8.15 6.40
N ALA A 72 -15.69 -8.61 7.59
CA ALA A 72 -15.79 -7.75 8.76
C ALA A 72 -14.46 -7.08 9.15
N GLU A 73 -13.32 -7.70 8.80
CA GLU A 73 -12.00 -7.09 9.01
C GLU A 73 -11.73 -5.97 7.99
N ASP A 74 -12.04 -6.22 6.72
CA ASP A 74 -11.93 -5.21 5.65
C ASP A 74 -12.76 -3.97 6.02
N GLU A 75 -14.01 -4.18 6.41
CA GLU A 75 -14.89 -3.10 6.84
C GLU A 75 -14.34 -2.30 8.01
N ARG A 76 -13.72 -2.96 9.00
CA ARG A 76 -13.16 -2.28 10.17
C ARG A 76 -12.03 -1.34 9.75
N VAL A 77 -11.11 -1.83 8.93
CA VAL A 77 -9.97 -1.04 8.43
C VAL A 77 -10.46 0.12 7.55
N MET A 78 -11.39 -0.14 6.63
CA MET A 78 -11.94 0.88 5.73
C MET A 78 -12.71 1.97 6.50
N ARG A 79 -13.48 1.57 7.51
CA ARG A 79 -14.19 2.48 8.41
C ARG A 79 -13.23 3.34 9.22
N GLU A 80 -12.14 2.76 9.73
CA GLU A 80 -11.12 3.47 10.51
C GLU A 80 -10.40 4.53 9.67
N ALA A 81 -9.92 4.16 8.48
CA ALA A 81 -9.31 5.10 7.54
C ALA A 81 -10.24 6.26 7.20
N THR A 82 -11.51 5.94 6.88
CA THR A 82 -12.53 6.94 6.55
C THR A 82 -12.79 7.90 7.71
N ARG A 83 -12.89 7.38 8.95
CA ARG A 83 -13.09 8.21 10.16
C ARG A 83 -11.90 9.12 10.44
N ALA A 84 -10.69 8.67 10.13
CA ALA A 84 -9.47 9.45 10.26
C ALA A 84 -9.24 10.42 9.08
N LEU A 85 -10.13 10.45 8.08
CA LEU A 85 -9.98 11.21 6.84
C LEU A 85 -8.72 10.85 6.06
N VAL A 86 -8.23 9.62 6.22
CA VAL A 86 -7.09 9.09 5.48
C VAL A 86 -7.59 8.57 4.12
N PRO A 87 -6.97 8.98 3.01
CA PRO A 87 -7.29 8.46 1.68
C PRO A 87 -7.24 6.94 1.63
N LEU A 88 -8.27 6.33 1.04
CA LEU A 88 -8.44 4.88 0.97
C LEU A 88 -8.64 4.45 -0.48
N VAL A 89 -7.80 3.53 -0.93
CA VAL A 89 -7.90 2.88 -2.25
C VAL A 89 -8.05 1.38 -2.03
N ALA A 90 -9.03 0.77 -2.69
CA ALA A 90 -9.23 -0.67 -2.62
C ALA A 90 -8.70 -1.37 -3.87
N VAL A 91 -8.13 -2.54 -3.67
CA VAL A 91 -7.76 -3.47 -4.75
C VAL A 91 -8.68 -4.67 -4.67
N GLN A 92 -9.55 -4.83 -5.66
CA GLN A 92 -10.42 -6.00 -5.76
C GLN A 92 -9.72 -7.08 -6.55
N THR A 93 -9.67 -8.30 -6.00
CA THR A 93 -9.14 -9.48 -6.70
C THR A 93 -10.24 -10.50 -7.05
N GLY A 94 -11.49 -10.18 -6.72
CA GLY A 94 -12.66 -11.02 -6.93
C GLY A 94 -13.62 -10.43 -7.96
N ASP A 95 -14.92 -10.49 -7.67
CA ASP A 95 -15.96 -9.92 -8.53
C ASP A 95 -15.93 -8.38 -8.50
N PRO A 96 -15.70 -7.70 -9.65
CA PRO A 96 -15.63 -6.24 -9.72
C PRO A 96 -16.99 -5.55 -9.52
N ASP A 97 -18.11 -6.27 -9.63
CA ASP A 97 -19.45 -5.71 -9.43
C ASP A 97 -19.82 -5.58 -7.94
N VAL A 98 -19.02 -6.20 -7.06
CA VAL A 98 -19.18 -6.10 -5.61
C VAL A 98 -18.85 -4.69 -5.15
N ARG A 99 -19.81 -4.02 -4.51
CA ARG A 99 -19.57 -2.69 -3.94
C ARG A 99 -18.88 -2.79 -2.59
N LEU A 100 -17.71 -2.16 -2.49
CA LEU A 100 -16.98 -2.07 -1.24
C LEU A 100 -17.49 -0.90 -0.39
N PRO A 101 -17.79 -1.13 0.90
CA PRO A 101 -18.24 -0.08 1.79
C PRO A 101 -17.11 0.91 2.09
N TYR A 102 -17.46 2.19 2.26
CA TYR A 102 -16.54 3.28 2.60
C TYR A 102 -15.50 3.65 1.53
N VAL A 103 -15.50 2.97 0.38
CA VAL A 103 -14.60 3.27 -0.75
C VAL A 103 -15.40 3.87 -1.89
N LEU A 104 -14.88 4.94 -2.50
CA LEU A 104 -15.48 5.50 -3.72
C LEU A 104 -15.17 4.60 -4.91
N ALA A 105 -16.12 4.45 -5.84
CA ALA A 105 -15.92 3.63 -7.04
C ALA A 105 -14.69 4.06 -7.88
N THR A 106 -14.30 5.33 -7.84
CA THR A 106 -13.09 5.85 -8.52
C THR A 106 -11.77 5.43 -7.88
N GLU A 107 -11.84 4.96 -6.63
CA GLU A 107 -10.71 4.51 -5.81
C GLU A 107 -10.73 2.99 -5.62
N VAL A 108 -11.45 2.28 -6.49
CA VAL A 108 -11.39 0.82 -6.60
C VAL A 108 -10.60 0.46 -7.84
N VAL A 109 -9.59 -0.39 -7.67
CA VAL A 109 -8.74 -0.90 -8.74
C VAL A 109 -8.94 -2.40 -8.84
N ASP A 110 -9.31 -2.88 -10.04
CA ASP A 110 -9.49 -4.30 -10.31
C ASP A 110 -8.14 -4.96 -10.61
N ALA A 111 -7.79 -5.97 -9.82
CA ALA A 111 -6.62 -6.80 -9.99
C ALA A 111 -7.05 -8.20 -10.44
N GLN A 112 -7.07 -8.38 -11.76
CA GLN A 112 -7.47 -9.65 -12.38
C GLN A 112 -6.63 -10.83 -11.85
N PRO A 113 -7.28 -11.92 -11.38
CA PRO A 113 -6.60 -13.13 -10.97
C PRO A 113 -5.60 -13.62 -12.03
N GLY A 114 -4.37 -13.90 -11.61
CA GLY A 114 -3.33 -14.46 -12.47
C GLY A 114 -2.58 -13.45 -13.36
N ARG A 115 -2.91 -12.15 -13.35
CA ARG A 115 -2.17 -11.12 -14.10
C ARG A 115 -1.16 -10.31 -13.28
N GLY A 116 -1.06 -10.58 -11.98
CA GLY A 116 -0.26 -9.78 -11.05
C GLY A 116 -0.99 -8.50 -10.64
N PHE A 117 -0.36 -7.67 -9.79
CA PHE A 117 -1.00 -6.44 -9.34
C PHE A 117 -0.91 -5.33 -10.41
N PRO A 118 -1.99 -4.56 -10.62
CA PRO A 118 -2.01 -3.41 -11.52
C PRO A 118 -1.34 -2.20 -10.83
N VAL A 119 -0.03 -2.30 -10.59
CA VAL A 119 0.75 -1.32 -9.80
C VAL A 119 0.61 0.10 -10.32
N GLN A 120 0.61 0.28 -11.65
CA GLN A 120 0.52 1.60 -12.29
C GLN A 120 -0.86 2.24 -12.12
N GLU A 121 -1.93 1.45 -12.21
CA GLU A 121 -3.30 1.94 -11.99
C GLU A 121 -3.53 2.30 -10.53
N LEU A 122 -3.02 1.46 -9.62
CA LEU A 122 -3.05 1.74 -8.19
C LEU A 122 -2.23 2.99 -7.83
N ALA A 123 -1.06 3.18 -8.45
CA ALA A 123 -0.25 4.38 -8.25
C ALA A 123 -0.99 5.65 -8.67
N ARG A 124 -1.71 5.61 -9.80
CA ARG A 124 -2.54 6.72 -10.27
C ARG A 124 -3.73 6.98 -9.34
N ALA A 125 -4.42 5.94 -8.88
CA ALA A 125 -5.49 6.07 -7.90
C ALA A 125 -4.96 6.73 -6.61
N LEU A 126 -3.84 6.24 -6.07
CA LEU A 126 -3.18 6.84 -4.90
C LEU A 126 -2.76 8.29 -5.14
N ALA A 127 -2.18 8.62 -6.30
CA ALA A 127 -1.81 10.00 -6.63
C ALA A 127 -3.02 10.94 -6.62
N ARG A 128 -4.16 10.50 -7.18
CA ARG A 128 -5.43 11.25 -7.15
C ARG A 128 -5.98 11.39 -5.74
N ALA A 129 -5.94 10.32 -4.94
CA ALA A 129 -6.45 10.28 -3.59
C ALA A 129 -5.63 11.16 -2.63
N LEU A 130 -4.30 11.14 -2.76
CA LEU A 130 -3.35 11.90 -1.95
C LEU A 130 -3.36 13.41 -2.27
N ARG A 131 -3.83 13.83 -3.45
CA ARG A 131 -3.92 15.23 -3.90
C ARG A 131 -2.66 16.05 -3.59
N ARG A 132 -2.68 16.81 -2.49
CA ARG A 132 -1.59 17.72 -2.06
C ARG A 132 -0.38 16.99 -1.49
N ASP A 133 -0.56 15.81 -0.92
CA ASP A 133 0.51 15.02 -0.31
C ASP A 133 1.19 14.07 -1.31
N GLY A 134 0.58 13.88 -2.49
CA GLY A 134 1.09 13.03 -3.57
C GLY A 134 2.51 13.37 -4.02
N PRO A 135 2.83 14.64 -4.33
CA PRO A 135 4.18 15.05 -4.76
C PRO A 135 5.27 14.76 -3.71
N ALA A 136 4.94 14.82 -2.42
CA ALA A 136 5.89 14.55 -1.35
C ALA A 136 6.25 13.05 -1.29
N LEU A 137 5.31 12.14 -1.50
CA LEU A 137 5.59 10.71 -1.54
C LEU A 137 6.26 10.29 -2.88
N ALA A 138 5.85 10.90 -3.99
CA ALA A 138 6.43 10.69 -5.32
C ALA A 138 7.95 10.99 -5.39
N SER A 139 8.47 11.90 -4.54
CA SER A 139 9.92 12.15 -4.51
C SER A 139 10.73 10.91 -4.12
N SER A 140 10.12 9.99 -3.34
CA SER A 140 10.79 8.86 -2.69
C SER A 140 10.27 7.49 -3.14
N LEU A 141 9.20 7.46 -3.93
CA LEU A 141 8.62 6.25 -4.51
C LEU A 141 8.53 6.41 -6.04
N PRO A 142 9.42 5.75 -6.82
CA PRO A 142 9.44 5.89 -8.29
C PRO A 142 8.09 5.57 -8.94
N VAL A 143 7.41 4.52 -8.48
CA VAL A 143 6.07 4.13 -8.96
C VAL A 143 5.05 5.26 -8.82
N LEU A 144 5.08 6.02 -7.72
CA LEU A 144 4.20 7.17 -7.54
C LEU A 144 4.67 8.39 -8.33
N ARG A 145 5.98 8.53 -8.57
CA ARG A 145 6.53 9.60 -9.40
C ARG A 145 5.99 9.50 -10.82
N ASP A 146 6.12 8.32 -11.42
CA ASP A 146 5.62 8.06 -12.77
C ASP A 146 4.13 8.38 -12.89
N ALA A 147 3.34 8.10 -11.84
CA ALA A 147 1.91 8.37 -11.80
C ALA A 147 1.54 9.86 -11.56
N VAL A 148 2.41 10.65 -10.93
CA VAL A 148 2.21 12.09 -10.72
C VAL A 148 2.69 12.92 -11.91
N GLU A 149 3.69 12.43 -12.65
CA GLU A 149 4.28 13.10 -13.82
C GLU A 149 3.57 12.77 -15.15
N ALA A 150 2.72 11.73 -15.18
CA ALA A 150 1.95 11.29 -16.35
C ALA A 150 0.60 12.02 -16.51
#